data_AF-A0A934DTP3-F1
#
_entry.id   AF-A0A934DTP3-F1
#
_cell.length_a   1.000
_cell.length_b   1.000
_cell.length_c   1.000
_cell.angle_alpha   90.00
_cell.angle_beta   90.00
_cell.angle_gamma   90.00
#
_symmetry.space_group_name_H-M   'P 1'
#
loop_
_entity.id
_entity.type
_entity.pdbx_description
1 polymer ?
#
loop_
_entity_poly.entity_id
_entity_poly.type
_entity_poly.pdbx_seq_one_letter_code
_entity_poly.pdbx_strand_id
1 'polypeptide(L)'
;MEALLQKVVNGDAASWQALWEAVQPSVWAITGKWQITGPIARREDDRRNIVLQVMDRLRADDFRRIRCFLESTRTRQPGSSFRTWLATVTARVAIDYVRAHPEYLDRRAHGAGERWVRVVSASEFPQDLDGPSPHDVATAAELLDSARRVLRAEQLTALCLWLQGDDEAGISKALELGEPADGRRLLRSALKRLRDRYAAPVADADSVADGEKIA
;
A
#
# COMPACT_ATOMS: atom_id res chain seq x y z
N MET A 1 -34.14 -23.51 13.16
CA MET A 1 -33.24 -22.82 12.20
C MET A 1 -33.63 -23.11 10.76
N GLU A 2 -33.66 -24.38 10.32
CA GLU A 2 -33.99 -24.72 8.92
C GLU A 2 -35.35 -24.18 8.44
N ALA A 3 -36.41 -24.33 9.23
CA ALA A 3 -37.72 -23.76 8.90
C ALA A 3 -37.70 -22.23 8.74
N LEU A 4 -36.86 -21.53 9.51
CA LEU A 4 -36.68 -20.08 9.40
C LEU A 4 -35.96 -19.72 8.09
N LEU A 5 -34.91 -20.48 7.73
CA LEU A 5 -34.21 -20.31 6.45
C LEU A 5 -35.14 -20.51 5.26
N GLN A 6 -36.04 -21.51 5.33
CA GLN A 6 -37.00 -21.76 4.27
C GLN A 6 -37.99 -20.59 4.09
N LYS A 7 -38.48 -20.00 5.20
CA LYS A 7 -39.34 -18.81 5.14
C LYS A 7 -38.63 -17.60 4.54
N VAL A 8 -37.37 -17.36 4.92
CA VAL A 8 -36.52 -16.30 4.34
C VAL A 8 -36.38 -16.46 2.83
N VAL A 9 -36.05 -17.68 2.39
CA VAL A 9 -35.89 -18.01 0.96
C VAL A 9 -37.19 -17.84 0.18
N ASN A 10 -38.35 -17.97 0.84
CA ASN A 10 -39.68 -17.75 0.28
C ASN A 10 -40.12 -16.27 0.30
N GLY A 11 -39.25 -15.34 0.72
CA GLY A 11 -39.51 -13.90 0.68
C GLY A 11 -40.21 -13.31 1.91
N ASP A 12 -40.33 -14.06 3.01
CA ASP A 12 -40.90 -13.53 4.26
C ASP A 12 -39.92 -12.56 4.94
N ALA A 13 -40.21 -11.26 4.85
CA ALA A 13 -39.40 -10.18 5.40
C ALA A 13 -39.27 -10.25 6.94
N ALA A 14 -40.32 -10.67 7.66
CA ALA A 14 -40.25 -10.81 9.12
C ALA A 14 -39.31 -11.95 9.52
N SER A 15 -39.31 -13.03 8.74
CA SER A 15 -38.36 -14.13 8.94
C SER A 15 -36.91 -13.73 8.67
N TRP A 16 -36.65 -12.76 7.79
CA TRP A 16 -35.29 -12.23 7.58
C TRP A 16 -34.75 -11.53 8.83
N GLN A 17 -35.57 -10.68 9.45
CA GLN A 17 -35.21 -10.00 10.70
C GLN A 17 -34.97 -11.02 11.83
N ALA A 18 -35.85 -12.00 11.99
CA ALA A 18 -35.68 -13.06 12.98
C ALA A 18 -34.43 -13.91 12.72
N LEU A 19 -34.07 -14.15 11.45
CA LEU A 19 -32.82 -14.82 11.10
C LEU A 19 -31.62 -13.98 11.52
N TRP A 20 -31.64 -12.68 11.20
CA TRP A 20 -30.58 -11.74 11.60
C TRP A 20 -30.30 -11.80 13.09
N GLU A 21 -31.33 -11.64 13.91
CA GLU A 21 -31.24 -11.67 15.38
C GLU A 21 -30.67 -13.00 15.88
N ALA A 22 -31.07 -14.12 15.27
CA ALA A 22 -30.59 -15.43 15.64
C ALA A 22 -29.11 -15.67 15.28
N VAL A 23 -28.60 -15.07 14.22
CA VAL A 23 -27.23 -15.32 13.73
C VAL A 23 -26.21 -14.27 14.17
N GLN A 24 -26.64 -13.02 14.42
CA GLN A 24 -25.76 -11.89 14.70
C GLN A 24 -24.78 -12.16 15.85
N PRO A 25 -25.17 -12.78 16.99
CA PRO A 25 -24.21 -13.06 18.07
C PRO A 25 -23.10 -14.04 17.65
N SER A 26 -23.42 -15.02 16.81
CA SER A 26 -22.43 -15.99 16.30
C SER A 26 -21.46 -15.33 15.31
N VAL A 27 -21.98 -14.50 14.41
CA VAL A 27 -21.16 -13.71 13.48
C VAL A 27 -20.25 -12.77 14.27
N TRP A 28 -20.80 -12.03 15.24
CA TRP A 28 -20.07 -11.12 16.11
C TRP A 28 -18.91 -11.79 16.86
N ALA A 29 -19.14 -12.98 17.42
CA ALA A 29 -18.11 -13.75 18.11
C ALA A 29 -16.95 -14.16 17.18
N ILE A 30 -17.24 -14.48 15.91
CA ILE A 30 -16.21 -14.85 14.93
C ILE A 30 -15.36 -13.65 14.52
N THR A 31 -15.98 -12.48 14.29
CA THR A 31 -15.23 -11.26 13.91
C THR A 31 -14.26 -10.78 14.99
N GLY A 32 -14.50 -11.15 16.26
CA GLY A 32 -13.60 -10.84 17.38
C GLY A 32 -12.41 -11.81 17.54
N LYS A 33 -12.29 -12.86 16.71
CA LYS A 33 -11.19 -13.82 16.81
C LYS A 33 -9.93 -13.24 16.16
N TRP A 34 -8.90 -13.02 16.98
CA TRP A 34 -7.59 -12.53 16.53
C TRP A 34 -6.99 -13.35 15.38
N GLN A 35 -7.18 -14.67 15.37
CA GLN A 35 -6.65 -15.56 14.33
C GLN A 35 -7.25 -15.30 12.95
N ILE A 36 -8.41 -14.63 12.86
CA ILE A 36 -9.12 -14.35 11.62
C ILE A 36 -8.89 -12.89 11.21
N THR A 37 -9.11 -11.96 12.14
CA THR A 37 -9.13 -10.51 11.85
C THR A 37 -7.88 -9.76 12.30
N GLY A 38 -6.97 -10.38 13.07
CA GLY A 38 -5.76 -9.72 13.55
C GLY A 38 -6.07 -8.46 14.37
N PRO A 39 -5.33 -7.35 14.17
CA PRO A 39 -5.58 -6.06 14.83
C PRO A 39 -7.04 -5.57 14.75
N ILE A 40 -7.75 -5.85 13.65
CA ILE A 40 -9.16 -5.47 13.46
C ILE A 40 -10.08 -6.09 14.52
N ALA A 41 -9.71 -7.22 15.15
CA ALA A 41 -10.50 -7.87 16.20
C ALA A 41 -10.85 -6.94 17.39
N ARG A 42 -10.08 -5.87 17.60
CA ARG A 42 -10.29 -4.89 18.67
C ARG A 42 -11.04 -3.63 18.24
N ARG A 43 -11.25 -3.41 16.94
CA ARG A 43 -11.94 -2.24 16.38
C ARG A 43 -13.41 -2.57 16.19
N GLU A 44 -14.27 -1.99 17.02
CA GLU A 44 -15.69 -2.33 17.04
C GLU A 44 -16.39 -2.00 15.71
N ASP A 45 -16.05 -0.87 15.10
CA ASP A 45 -16.68 -0.43 13.84
C ASP A 45 -16.32 -1.34 12.66
N ASP A 46 -15.06 -1.77 12.55
CA ASP A 46 -14.68 -2.76 11.54
C ASP A 46 -15.40 -4.09 11.72
N ARG A 47 -15.60 -4.53 12.96
CA ARG A 47 -16.36 -5.74 13.25
C ARG A 47 -17.83 -5.59 12.87
N ARG A 48 -18.44 -4.43 13.13
CA ARG A 48 -19.80 -4.10 12.68
C ARG A 48 -19.87 -4.13 11.15
N ASN A 49 -18.91 -3.53 10.46
CA ASN A 49 -18.84 -3.55 8.99
C ASN A 49 -18.75 -4.98 8.44
N ILE A 50 -17.94 -5.85 9.04
CA ILE A 50 -17.89 -7.27 8.65
C ILE A 50 -19.23 -7.96 8.85
N VAL A 51 -19.93 -7.71 9.97
CA VAL A 51 -21.28 -8.28 10.21
C VAL A 51 -22.26 -7.82 9.12
N LEU A 52 -22.28 -6.53 8.81
CA LEU A 52 -23.13 -5.99 7.73
C LEU A 52 -22.82 -6.67 6.40
N GLN A 53 -21.54 -6.79 6.02
CA GLN A 53 -21.15 -7.45 4.78
C GLN A 53 -21.53 -8.95 4.73
N VAL A 54 -21.47 -9.67 5.86
CA VAL A 54 -21.96 -11.05 5.93
C VAL A 54 -23.45 -11.08 5.62
N MET A 55 -24.23 -10.22 6.25
CA MET A 55 -25.67 -10.19 6.07
C MET A 55 -26.08 -9.75 4.66
N ASP A 56 -25.39 -8.76 4.08
CA ASP A 56 -25.58 -8.37 2.68
C ASP A 56 -25.30 -9.53 1.73
N ARG A 57 -24.20 -10.27 1.94
CA ARG A 57 -23.89 -11.46 1.12
C ARG A 57 -24.91 -12.58 1.29
N LEU A 58 -25.53 -12.71 2.47
CA LEU A 58 -26.60 -13.68 2.69
C LEU A 58 -27.89 -13.28 1.96
N ARG A 59 -28.17 -11.97 1.86
CA ARG A 59 -29.34 -11.40 1.17
C ARG A 59 -29.16 -11.28 -0.36
N ALA A 60 -27.93 -11.13 -0.83
CA ALA A 60 -27.58 -10.95 -2.23
C ALA A 60 -28.17 -12.04 -3.14
N ASP A 61 -28.44 -11.66 -4.40
CA ASP A 61 -29.03 -12.52 -5.43
C ASP A 61 -30.30 -13.25 -4.95
N ASP A 62 -31.16 -12.53 -4.21
CA ASP A 62 -32.39 -13.06 -3.65
C ASP A 62 -32.14 -14.33 -2.79
N PHE A 63 -31.23 -14.22 -1.82
CA PHE A 63 -30.84 -15.29 -0.90
C PHE A 63 -30.24 -16.55 -1.56
N ARG A 64 -29.61 -16.41 -2.74
CA ARG A 64 -29.00 -17.52 -3.49
C ARG A 64 -28.10 -18.42 -2.63
N ARG A 65 -27.27 -17.84 -1.76
CA ARG A 65 -26.36 -18.61 -0.89
C ARG A 65 -27.08 -19.50 0.11
N ILE A 66 -28.19 -19.01 0.68
CA ILE A 66 -29.02 -19.78 1.62
C ILE A 66 -29.71 -20.93 0.87
N ARG A 67 -30.21 -20.68 -0.35
CA ARG A 67 -30.78 -21.72 -1.23
C ARG A 67 -29.76 -22.83 -1.51
N CYS A 68 -28.55 -22.47 -1.93
CA CYS A 68 -27.48 -23.45 -2.18
C CYS A 68 -27.13 -24.25 -0.92
N PHE A 69 -27.14 -23.62 0.26
CA PHE A 69 -26.96 -24.34 1.52
C PHE A 69 -28.08 -25.38 1.74
N LEU A 70 -29.35 -24.96 1.66
CA LEU A 70 -30.51 -25.85 1.86
C LEU A 70 -30.54 -27.01 0.83
N GLU A 71 -30.17 -26.75 -0.41
CA GLU A 71 -30.04 -27.78 -1.45
C GLU A 71 -28.90 -28.77 -1.15
N SER A 72 -27.75 -28.27 -0.68
CA SER A 72 -26.63 -29.11 -0.32
C SER A 72 -26.93 -30.03 0.88
N THR A 73 -27.68 -29.55 1.87
CA THR A 73 -28.10 -30.36 3.01
C THR A 73 -29.08 -31.46 2.61
N ARG A 74 -29.87 -31.26 1.54
CA ARG A 74 -30.78 -32.29 1.00
C ARG A 74 -30.03 -33.38 0.21
N THR A 75 -28.93 -33.04 -0.44
CA THR A 75 -28.29 -33.89 -1.48
C THR A 75 -27.01 -34.60 -1.06
N ARG A 76 -26.17 -34.01 -0.20
CA ARG A 76 -24.77 -34.46 -0.04
C ARG A 76 -24.39 -35.02 1.31
N GLN A 77 -25.00 -34.58 2.41
CA GLN A 77 -24.78 -35.15 3.75
C GLN A 77 -25.75 -34.54 4.77
N PRO A 78 -26.66 -35.32 5.39
CA PRO A 78 -27.41 -34.87 6.56
C PRO A 78 -26.44 -34.78 7.75
N GLY A 79 -25.85 -33.61 7.98
CA GLY A 79 -24.97 -33.40 9.13
C GLY A 79 -24.26 -32.05 9.20
N SER A 80 -24.06 -31.35 8.08
CA SER A 80 -23.44 -30.01 8.13
C SER A 80 -24.44 -29.00 8.72
N SER A 81 -24.20 -28.58 9.96
CA SER A 81 -25.06 -27.59 10.60
C SER A 81 -24.96 -26.22 9.90
N PHE A 82 -26.08 -25.49 9.84
CA PHE A 82 -26.09 -24.12 9.33
C PHE A 82 -25.09 -23.21 10.05
N ARG A 83 -24.85 -23.45 11.35
CA ARG A 83 -23.86 -22.71 12.14
C ARG A 83 -22.43 -22.91 11.62
N THR A 84 -22.06 -24.15 11.29
CA THR A 84 -20.73 -24.47 10.72
C THR A 84 -20.53 -23.82 9.35
N TRP A 85 -21.57 -23.89 8.51
CA TRP A 85 -21.57 -23.23 7.20
C TRP A 85 -21.46 -21.71 7.34
N LEU A 86 -22.27 -21.11 8.22
CA LEU A 86 -22.25 -19.67 8.48
C LEU A 86 -20.91 -19.21 9.04
N ALA A 87 -20.28 -20.00 9.90
CA ALA A 87 -18.95 -19.70 10.42
C ALA A 87 -17.91 -19.64 9.31
N THR A 88 -18.01 -20.55 8.33
CA THR A 88 -17.13 -20.55 7.14
C THR A 88 -17.36 -19.33 6.26
N VAL A 89 -18.63 -18.97 6.00
CA VAL A 89 -18.97 -17.75 5.24
C VAL A 89 -18.44 -16.51 5.96
N THR A 90 -18.67 -16.41 7.27
CA THR A 90 -18.22 -15.29 8.10
C THR A 90 -16.70 -15.15 8.08
N ALA A 91 -15.97 -16.24 8.27
CA ALA A 91 -14.51 -16.23 8.24
C ALA A 91 -13.97 -15.77 6.87
N ARG A 92 -14.58 -16.21 5.77
CA ARG A 92 -14.19 -15.77 4.42
C ARG A 92 -14.44 -14.28 4.21
N VAL A 93 -15.61 -13.77 4.61
CA VAL A 93 -15.92 -12.33 4.54
C VAL A 93 -14.94 -11.52 5.37
N ALA A 94 -14.64 -11.96 6.59
CA ALA A 94 -13.68 -11.29 7.46
C ALA A 94 -12.27 -11.25 6.85
N ILE A 95 -11.81 -12.34 6.22
CA ILE A 95 -10.53 -12.38 5.53
C ILE A 95 -10.51 -11.45 4.32
N ASP A 96 -11.59 -11.43 3.52
CA ASP A 96 -11.72 -10.52 2.38
C ASP A 96 -11.68 -9.05 2.85
N TYR A 97 -12.39 -8.74 3.94
CA TYR A 97 -12.40 -7.40 4.56
C TYR A 97 -11.00 -6.99 5.02
N VAL A 98 -10.31 -7.86 5.76
CA VAL A 98 -8.93 -7.61 6.21
C VAL A 98 -8.01 -7.34 5.02
N ARG A 99 -8.11 -8.13 3.95
CA ARG A 99 -7.25 -7.97 2.77
C ARG A 99 -7.54 -6.69 1.98
N ALA A 100 -8.78 -6.22 2.01
CA ALA A 100 -9.18 -4.96 1.38
C ALA A 100 -8.96 -3.75 2.29
N HIS A 101 -8.57 -3.95 3.56
CA HIS A 101 -8.43 -2.88 4.52
C HIS A 101 -7.22 -1.99 4.14
N PRO A 102 -7.36 -0.64 4.17
CA PRO A 102 -6.27 0.27 3.77
C PRO A 102 -4.97 0.09 4.57
N GLU A 103 -5.09 -0.30 5.84
CA GLU A 103 -3.96 -0.58 6.72
C GLU A 103 -3.30 -1.95 6.47
N TYR A 104 -3.87 -2.81 5.63
CA TYR A 104 -3.33 -4.15 5.35
C TYR A 104 -2.34 -4.13 4.17
N LEU A 105 -1.13 -4.63 4.39
CA LEU A 105 -0.12 -4.80 3.36
C LEU A 105 -0.06 -6.27 2.90
N ASP A 106 -0.29 -6.48 1.61
CA ASP A 106 -0.02 -7.78 0.99
C ASP A 106 1.49 -8.00 0.85
N ARG A 107 2.03 -8.95 1.61
CA ARG A 107 3.45 -9.34 1.54
C ARG A 107 3.88 -9.79 0.14
N ARG A 108 2.96 -10.30 -0.68
CA ARG A 108 3.30 -10.70 -2.05
C ARG A 108 3.61 -9.51 -2.94
N ALA A 109 3.02 -8.35 -2.64
CA ALA A 109 3.25 -7.11 -3.37
C ALA A 109 4.43 -6.29 -2.80
N HIS A 110 4.65 -6.34 -1.47
CA HIS A 110 5.57 -5.43 -0.78
C HIS A 110 6.78 -6.08 -0.08
N GLY A 111 7.03 -7.39 -0.27
CA GLY A 111 8.18 -8.09 0.29
C GLY A 111 8.00 -8.56 1.74
N ALA A 112 9.10 -8.94 2.40
CA ALA A 112 9.10 -9.61 3.71
C ALA A 112 8.82 -8.70 4.93
N GLY A 113 8.05 -7.62 4.76
CA GLY A 113 7.73 -6.64 5.81
C GLY A 113 6.53 -6.98 6.70
N GLU A 114 6.21 -6.03 7.60
CA GLU A 114 5.02 -6.06 8.46
C GLU A 114 3.73 -6.08 7.62
N ARG A 115 2.70 -6.80 8.09
CA ARG A 115 1.41 -6.97 7.37
C ARG A 115 0.40 -5.85 7.62
N TRP A 116 0.69 -4.99 8.59
CA TRP A 116 -0.22 -3.95 9.04
C TRP A 116 0.56 -2.66 9.16
N VAL A 117 0.08 -1.60 8.51
CA VAL A 117 0.61 -0.25 8.68
C VAL A 117 -0.28 0.46 9.66
N ARG A 118 0.34 1.15 10.62
CA ARG A 118 -0.40 2.09 11.45
C ARG A 118 -0.65 3.35 10.61
N VAL A 119 -1.90 3.57 10.21
CA VAL A 119 -2.30 4.88 9.66
C VAL A 119 -2.37 5.85 10.83
N VAL A 120 -1.46 6.82 10.82
CA VAL A 120 -1.36 7.88 11.82
C VAL A 120 -2.00 9.13 11.20
N SER A 121 -2.78 9.88 11.97
CA SER A 121 -3.35 11.14 11.49
C SER A 121 -2.22 12.10 11.11
N ALA A 122 -2.38 12.89 10.04
CA ALA A 122 -1.39 13.92 9.66
C ALA A 122 -1.09 14.90 10.82
N SER A 123 -2.03 15.08 11.75
CA SER A 123 -1.86 15.90 12.95
C SER A 123 -1.01 15.26 14.06
N GLU A 124 -0.82 13.95 14.01
CA GLU A 124 0.01 13.16 14.95
C GLU A 124 1.43 12.91 14.41
N PHE A 125 1.70 13.35 13.17
CA PHE A 125 3.07 13.45 12.69
C PHE A 125 3.79 14.57 13.45
N PRO A 126 4.98 14.32 14.02
CA PRO A 126 5.86 15.41 14.40
C PRO A 126 6.03 16.31 13.19
N GLN A 127 5.78 17.61 13.34
CA GLN A 127 6.06 18.57 12.26
C GLN A 127 7.56 18.64 11.92
N ASP A 128 8.39 18.01 12.75
CA ASP A 128 9.85 17.88 12.61
C ASP A 128 10.25 16.48 12.08
N LEU A 129 9.60 15.97 11.02
CA LEU A 129 10.30 15.03 10.16
C LEU A 129 11.26 15.85 9.30
N ASP A 130 12.51 15.97 9.77
CA ASP A 130 13.69 16.44 9.03
C ASP A 130 14.00 15.50 7.84
N GLY A 131 13.01 15.25 6.99
CA GLY A 131 13.20 14.71 5.66
C GLY A 131 13.50 15.87 4.70
N PRO A 132 14.26 15.63 3.62
CA PRO A 132 14.42 16.63 2.58
C PRO A 132 13.03 17.04 2.08
N SER A 133 12.79 18.35 1.99
CA SER A 133 11.49 18.83 1.52
C SER A 133 11.24 18.31 0.10
N PRO A 134 9.98 18.17 -0.35
CA PRO A 134 9.69 17.80 -1.74
C PRO A 134 10.41 18.71 -2.75
N HIS A 135 10.61 19.97 -2.39
CA HIS A 135 11.38 20.94 -3.15
C HIS A 135 12.86 20.57 -3.22
N ASP A 136 13.47 20.16 -2.10
CA ASP A 136 14.87 19.72 -2.07
C ASP A 136 15.08 18.43 -2.86
N VAL A 137 14.10 17.51 -2.81
CA VAL A 137 14.12 16.27 -3.61
C VAL A 137 14.01 16.59 -5.11
N ALA A 138 13.13 17.50 -5.50
CA ALA A 138 13.01 17.95 -6.89
C ALA A 138 14.29 18.64 -7.37
N THR A 139 14.84 19.54 -6.54
CA THR A 139 16.11 20.22 -6.82
C THR A 139 17.26 19.21 -6.97
N ALA A 140 17.36 18.23 -6.08
CA ALA A 140 18.38 17.18 -6.16
C ALA A 140 18.24 16.33 -7.44
N ALA A 141 17.01 16.00 -7.85
CA ALA A 141 16.75 15.27 -9.08
C ALA A 141 17.17 16.08 -10.32
N GLU A 142 16.87 17.38 -10.37
CA GLU A 142 17.28 18.28 -11.44
C GLU A 142 18.82 18.44 -11.50
N LEU A 143 19.47 18.59 -10.35
CA LEU A 143 20.93 18.65 -10.26
C LEU A 143 21.59 17.37 -10.78
N LEU A 144 21.02 16.20 -10.47
CA LEU A 144 21.52 14.92 -10.95
C LEU A 144 21.30 14.75 -12.46
N ASP A 145 20.16 15.16 -12.99
CA ASP A 145 19.89 15.14 -14.44
C ASP A 145 20.83 16.08 -15.21
N SER A 146 21.07 17.28 -14.68
CA SER A 146 22.07 18.21 -15.21
C SER A 146 23.48 17.59 -15.17
N ALA A 147 23.85 16.91 -14.08
CA ALA A 147 25.14 16.23 -13.96
C ALA A 147 25.31 15.13 -15.02
N ARG A 148 24.26 14.37 -15.35
CA ARG A 148 24.28 13.34 -16.42
C ARG A 148 24.63 13.92 -17.79
N ARG A 149 24.28 15.18 -18.05
CA ARG A 149 24.56 15.85 -19.33
C ARG A 149 25.98 16.39 -19.44
N VAL A 150 26.64 16.67 -18.32
CA VAL A 150 27.95 17.37 -18.28
C VAL A 150 29.12 16.42 -17.93
N LEU A 151 28.85 15.35 -17.19
CA LEU A 151 29.85 14.39 -16.76
C LEU A 151 30.02 13.24 -17.75
N ARG A 152 31.24 12.68 -17.82
CA ARG A 152 31.47 11.40 -18.49
C ARG A 152 30.83 10.27 -17.68
N ALA A 153 30.55 9.12 -18.32
CA ALA A 153 29.89 7.99 -17.67
C ALA A 153 30.64 7.53 -16.41
N GLU A 154 31.96 7.42 -16.47
CA GLU A 154 32.79 6.98 -15.34
C GLU A 154 32.78 8.02 -14.20
N GLN A 155 32.73 9.31 -14.54
CA GLN A 155 32.63 10.41 -13.58
C GLN A 155 31.27 10.44 -12.88
N LEU A 156 30.20 10.19 -13.62
CA LEU A 156 28.85 10.09 -13.09
C LEU A 156 28.72 8.87 -12.16
N THR A 157 29.24 7.71 -12.57
CA THR A 157 29.22 6.51 -11.74
C THR A 157 30.02 6.71 -10.45
N ALA A 158 31.21 7.33 -10.52
CA ALA A 158 31.99 7.67 -9.33
C ALA A 158 31.23 8.61 -8.38
N LEU A 159 30.51 9.60 -8.91
CA LEU A 159 29.69 10.52 -8.11
C LEU A 159 28.52 9.80 -7.43
N CYS A 160 27.83 8.90 -8.14
CA CYS A 160 26.71 8.12 -7.58
C CYS A 160 27.17 7.18 -6.46
N LEU A 161 28.30 6.48 -6.62
CA LEU A 161 28.87 5.63 -5.58
C LEU A 161 29.25 6.44 -4.33
N TRP A 162 29.87 7.61 -4.53
CA TRP A 162 30.18 8.50 -3.41
C TRP A 162 28.92 8.99 -2.66
N LEU A 163 27.84 9.34 -3.37
CA LEU A 163 26.55 9.70 -2.78
C LEU A 163 25.88 8.54 -2.02
N GLN A 164 26.22 7.29 -2.37
CA GLN A 164 25.78 6.07 -1.67
C GLN A 164 26.64 5.73 -0.45
N GLY A 165 27.72 6.48 -0.22
CA GLY A 165 28.60 6.33 0.94
C GLY A 165 29.90 5.57 0.66
N ASP A 166 30.20 5.21 -0.59
CA ASP A 166 31.47 4.59 -0.94
C ASP A 166 32.64 5.57 -0.80
N ASP A 167 33.77 5.07 -0.30
CA ASP A 167 35.02 5.80 -0.24
C ASP A 167 35.84 5.65 -1.54
N GLU A 168 36.99 6.32 -1.60
CA GLU A 168 37.81 6.38 -2.81
C GLU A 168 38.38 5.01 -3.23
N ALA A 169 38.61 4.12 -2.26
CA ALA A 169 39.06 2.76 -2.51
C ALA A 169 37.90 1.91 -3.06
N GLY A 170 36.69 2.06 -2.51
CA GLY A 170 35.46 1.46 -3.02
C GLY A 170 35.16 1.88 -4.46
N ILE A 171 35.25 3.18 -4.75
CA ILE A 171 35.06 3.73 -6.10
C ILE A 171 36.11 3.20 -7.07
N SER A 172 37.39 3.21 -6.69
CA SER A 172 38.46 2.70 -7.56
C SER A 172 38.29 1.21 -7.87
N LYS A 173 37.92 0.41 -6.86
CA LYS A 173 37.65 -1.02 -7.02
C LYS A 173 36.43 -1.27 -7.91
N ALA A 174 35.33 -0.54 -7.70
CA ALA A 174 34.10 -0.72 -8.46
C ALA A 174 34.23 -0.33 -9.95
N LEU A 175 35.15 0.59 -10.24
CA LEU A 175 35.42 1.08 -11.60
C LEU A 175 36.71 0.48 -12.22
N GLU A 176 37.33 -0.49 -11.56
CA GLU A 176 38.55 -1.17 -12.01
C GLU A 176 39.71 -0.20 -12.34
N LEU A 177 39.83 0.89 -11.57
CA LEU A 177 40.81 1.97 -11.83
C LEU A 177 42.21 1.69 -11.29
N GLY A 178 42.42 0.57 -10.60
CA GLY A 178 43.70 0.16 -10.03
C GLY A 178 43.92 0.69 -8.62
N GLU A 179 44.44 1.92 -8.49
CA GLU A 179 44.80 2.51 -7.19
C GLU A 179 43.67 3.40 -6.61
N PRO A 180 43.51 3.50 -5.28
CA PRO A 180 42.54 4.42 -4.66
C PRO A 180 42.72 5.89 -5.09
N ALA A 181 43.94 6.29 -5.44
CA ALA A 181 44.25 7.63 -5.93
C ALA A 181 43.52 7.95 -7.24
N ASP A 182 43.26 6.97 -8.10
CA ASP A 182 42.52 7.16 -9.36
C ASP A 182 41.03 7.39 -9.12
N GLY A 183 40.42 6.67 -8.16
CA GLY A 183 39.04 6.93 -7.72
C GLY A 183 38.87 8.35 -7.18
N ARG A 184 39.78 8.78 -6.30
CA ARG A 184 39.84 10.17 -5.80
C ARG A 184 39.99 11.19 -6.93
N ARG A 185 40.90 10.95 -7.89
CA ARG A 185 41.15 11.85 -9.03
C ARG A 185 39.91 11.98 -9.91
N LEU A 186 39.22 10.88 -10.17
CA LEU A 186 37.99 10.85 -10.98
C LEU A 186 36.85 11.61 -10.29
N LEU A 187 36.62 11.38 -9.00
CA LEU A 187 35.61 12.08 -8.21
C LEU A 187 35.89 13.59 -8.14
N ARG A 188 37.14 14.00 -7.87
CA ARG A 188 37.52 15.43 -7.86
C ARG A 188 37.32 16.10 -9.21
N SER A 189 37.61 15.39 -10.30
CA SER A 189 37.38 15.87 -11.66
C SER A 189 35.88 16.09 -11.94
N ALA A 190 35.02 15.17 -11.47
CA ALA A 190 33.57 15.32 -11.54
C ALA A 190 33.06 16.53 -10.74
N LEU A 191 33.44 16.64 -9.46
CA LEU A 191 33.04 17.75 -8.59
C LEU A 191 33.51 19.10 -9.12
N LYS A 192 34.73 19.18 -9.66
CA LYS A 192 35.25 20.40 -10.28
C LYS A 192 34.38 20.83 -11.46
N ARG A 193 34.02 19.90 -12.36
CA ARG A 193 33.15 20.20 -13.52
C ARG A 193 31.77 20.71 -13.12
N LEU A 194 31.15 20.10 -12.11
CA LEU A 194 29.87 20.56 -11.59
C LEU A 194 29.99 21.96 -10.98
N ARG A 195 31.01 22.19 -10.16
CA ARG A 195 31.26 23.51 -9.57
C ARG A 195 31.48 24.58 -10.64
N ASP A 196 32.30 24.30 -11.66
CA ASP A 196 32.58 25.25 -12.74
C ASP A 196 31.28 25.55 -13.55
N ARG A 197 30.39 24.57 -13.71
CA ARG A 197 29.08 24.74 -14.36
C ARG A 197 28.13 25.63 -13.57
N TYR A 198 28.05 25.45 -12.25
CA TYR A 198 27.15 26.22 -11.39
C TYR A 198 27.74 27.56 -10.91
N ALA A 199 29.05 27.75 -11.03
CA ALA A 199 29.71 29.03 -10.78
C ALA A 199 29.60 29.99 -11.98
N ALA A 200 29.35 29.49 -13.19
CA ALA A 200 29.10 30.33 -14.36
C ALA A 200 27.76 31.05 -14.17
N PRO A 201 27.71 32.40 -14.26
CA PRO A 201 26.44 33.11 -14.23
C PRO A 201 25.55 32.57 -15.36
N VAL A 202 24.29 32.28 -15.02
CA VAL A 202 23.26 31.94 -16.01
C VAL A 202 23.14 33.18 -16.89
N ALA A 203 23.78 33.17 -18.07
CA ALA A 203 23.65 34.26 -19.02
C ALA A 203 22.16 34.40 -19.34
N ASP A 204 21.60 35.57 -19.02
CA ASP A 204 20.18 35.88 -19.05
C ASP A 204 19.49 35.35 -20.31
N ALA A 205 18.49 34.50 -20.10
CA ALA A 205 17.57 34.05 -21.13
C ALA A 205 16.47 35.10 -21.44
N ASP A 206 16.65 36.35 -21.02
CA ASP A 206 15.69 37.45 -21.17
C ASP A 206 16.16 38.55 -22.15
N SER A 207 16.85 38.16 -23.23
CA SER A 207 17.07 39.02 -24.41
C SER A 207 16.03 38.75 -25.52
N VAL A 208 14.73 38.76 -25.16
CA VAL A 208 13.62 38.79 -26.13
C VAL A 208 12.61 39.87 -25.71
N ALA A 209 13.05 41.12 -25.71
CA ALA A 209 12.14 42.27 -25.71
C ALA A 209 12.90 43.52 -26.18
N ASP A 210 13.03 43.71 -27.49
CA ASP A 210 12.94 45.04 -28.08
C ASP A 210 12.96 44.96 -29.61
N GLY A 211 11.90 45.46 -30.26
CA GLY A 211 11.97 45.71 -31.69
C GLY A 211 10.68 45.70 -32.51
N GLU A 212 9.50 45.97 -31.96
CA GLU A 212 8.33 46.32 -32.80
C GLU A 212 8.00 47.81 -32.62
N LYS A 213 8.71 48.65 -33.39
CA LYS A 213 8.34 50.05 -33.62
C LYS A 213 7.21 50.09 -34.65
N ILE A 214 6.02 50.43 -34.21
CA ILE A 214 4.94 50.94 -35.08
C ILE A 214 5.06 52.46 -35.09
N ALA A 215 5.37 53.01 -36.26
CA ALA A 215 5.14 54.41 -36.63
C ALA A 215 4.52 54.41 -38.04
#